data_AF-A0A378C8R2-F1
#
_entry.id   AF-A0A378C8R2-F1
#
_cell.length_a   1.000
_cell.length_b   1.000
_cell.length_c   1.000
_cell.angle_alpha   90.00
_cell.angle_beta   90.00
_cell.angle_gamma   90.00
#
_symmetry.space_group_name_H-M   'P 1'
#
loop_
_entity.id
_entity.type
_entity.pdbx_description
1 polymer ?
#
loop_
_entity_poly.entity_id
_entity_poly.type
_entity_poly.pdbx_seq_one_letter_code
_entity_poly.pdbx_strand_id
1 'polypeptide(L)' 'MKKVYEKDVQLLKLAEPYQMRQLISIVYSHHRERDADLLALAAEGRMYARSINR' A
#
# COMPACT_ATOMS: atom_id res chain seq x y z
N MET A 1 0.84 10.36 -6.24
CA MET A 1 0.91 11.03 -4.91
C MET A 1 2.17 11.84 -4.64
N LYS A 2 3.35 11.46 -5.17
CA LYS A 2 4.62 12.17 -4.90
C LYS A 2 4.61 13.68 -5.19
N LYS A 3 4.03 14.12 -6.32
CA LYS A 3 4.18 15.51 -6.81
C LYS A 3 3.58 16.62 -5.95
N VAL A 4 2.55 16.34 -5.16
CA VAL A 4 1.85 17.40 -4.39
C VAL A 4 2.56 17.69 -3.07
N TYR A 5 3.14 16.67 -2.44
CA TYR A 5 3.75 16.77 -1.11
C TYR A 5 5.28 16.81 -1.16
N GLU A 6 5.87 16.85 -2.35
CA GLU A 6 7.32 16.71 -2.55
C GLU A 6 8.13 17.80 -1.84
N LYS A 7 7.54 18.98 -1.64
CA LYS A 7 8.17 20.12 -0.97
C LYS A 7 7.81 20.25 0.51
N ASP A 8 6.68 19.67 0.93
CA ASP A 8 6.10 19.92 2.25
C ASP A 8 6.21 18.71 3.19
N VAL A 9 6.42 17.50 2.64
CA VAL A 9 6.45 16.26 3.41
C VAL A 9 7.66 15.42 3.04
N GLN A 10 8.49 15.13 4.05
CA GLN A 10 9.57 14.17 3.94
C GLN A 10 9.17 12.85 4.61
N LEU A 11 9.17 11.76 3.85
CA LEU A 11 9.00 10.42 4.39
C LEU A 11 10.37 9.86 4.79
N LEU A 12 10.55 9.55 6.07
CA LEU A 12 11.77 8.96 6.62
C LEU A 12 11.53 7.49 6.93
N LYS A 13 12.43 6.61 6.45
CA LYS A 13 12.40 5.20 6.81
C LYS A 13 12.89 5.04 8.26
N LEU A 14 12.03 4.51 9.13
CA LEU A 14 12.38 4.25 10.52
C LEU A 14 13.45 3.14 10.62
N ALA A 15 14.25 3.15 11.69
CA ALA A 15 15.16 2.05 11.99
C ALA A 15 14.37 0.77 12.30
N GLU A 16 14.98 -0.39 12.08
CA GLU A 16 14.35 -1.72 12.21
C GLU A 16 13.50 -1.92 13.48
N PRO A 17 13.96 -1.57 14.71
CA PRO A 17 13.15 -1.76 15.92
C PRO A 17 11.91 -0.86 16.01
N TYR A 18 11.84 0.19 15.18
CA TYR A 18 10.73 1.14 15.14
C TYR A 18 9.86 0.98 13.88
N GLN A 19 10.19 0.03 12.99
CA GLN A 19 9.36 -0.24 11.81
C GLN A 19 8.12 -1.01 12.23
N MET A 20 6.97 -0.32 12.21
CA MET A 20 5.69 -0.94 12.51
C MET A 20 5.28 -1.88 11.36
N ARG A 21 5.02 -3.15 11.69
CA ARG A 21 4.46 -4.12 10.74
C ARG A 21 2.94 -3.95 10.70
N GLN A 22 2.46 -3.02 9.87
CA GLN A 22 1.03 -2.83 9.67
C GLN A 22 0.50 -3.84 8.64
N LEU A 23 -0.49 -4.64 9.04
CA LEU A 23 -1.27 -5.45 8.11
C LEU A 23 -2.42 -4.60 7.58
N ILE A 24 -2.37 -4.26 6.30
CA ILE A 24 -3.44 -3.53 5.62
C ILE A 24 -4.19 -4.52 4.74
N SER A 25 -5.50 -4.62 4.96
CA SER A 25 -6.38 -5.55 4.24
C SER A 25 -7.47 -4.78 3.50
N ILE A 26 -7.84 -5.28 2.32
CA ILE A 26 -9.00 -4.78 1.57
C ILE A 26 -10.19 -5.67 1.94
N VAL A 27 -11.24 -5.07 2.51
CA VAL A 27 -12.48 -5.77 2.86
C VAL A 27 -13.57 -5.35 1.88
N TYR A 28 -14.23 -6.32 1.26
CA TYR A 28 -15.29 -6.10 0.29
C TYR A 28 -16.37 -7.18 0.42
N SER A 29 -17.58 -6.87 -0.06
CA SER A 29 -18.66 -7.87 -0.12
C SER A 29 -18.30 -8.98 -1.10
N HIS A 30 -18.53 -10.23 -0.73
CA HIS A 30 -18.15 -11.41 -1.53
C HIS A 30 -18.64 -11.32 -2.99
N HIS A 31 -19.81 -10.74 -3.24
CA HIS A 31 -20.35 -10.53 -4.59
C HIS A 31 -19.47 -9.66 -5.51
N ARG A 32 -18.57 -8.86 -4.93
CA ARG A 32 -17.64 -7.97 -5.64
C ARG A 32 -16.25 -8.57 -5.82
N GLU A 33 -16.03 -9.84 -5.53
CA GLU A 33 -14.71 -10.47 -5.69
C GLU A 33 -14.11 -10.33 -7.10
N ARG A 34 -14.97 -10.29 -8.13
CA ARG A 34 -14.57 -10.13 -9.53
C ARG A 34 -14.72 -8.70 -10.07
N ASP A 35 -14.97 -7.74 -9.19
CA ASP A 35 -15.01 -6.33 -9.55
C ASP A 35 -13.62 -5.89 -10.04
N ALA A 36 -13.57 -5.30 -11.23
CA ALA A 36 -12.32 -4.98 -11.90
C ALA A 36 -11.48 -3.97 -11.11
N ASP A 37 -12.11 -2.99 -10.47
CA ASP A 37 -11.43 -1.95 -9.71
C ASP A 37 -10.84 -2.54 -8.42
N LEU A 38 -11.57 -3.44 -7.74
CA LEU A 38 -11.05 -4.14 -6.55
C LEU A 38 -9.87 -5.06 -6.90
N LEU A 39 -9.93 -5.76 -8.02
CA LEU A 39 -8.83 -6.62 -8.47
C LEU A 39 -7.58 -5.80 -8.84
N ALA A 40 -7.76 -4.67 -9.52
CA ALA A 40 -6.68 -3.76 -9.86
C ALA A 40 -6.00 -3.19 -8.59
N LEU A 41 -6.82 -2.72 -7.63
CA LEU A 41 -6.31 -2.22 -6.35
C LEU A 41 -5.55 -3.29 -5.56
N ALA A 42 -6.09 -4.52 -5.50
CA ALA A 42 -5.42 -5.62 -4.83
C ALA A 42 -4.10 -6.00 -5.53
N ALA A 43 -4.03 -5.92 -6.86
CA ALA A 43 -2.81 -6.16 -7.62
C ALA A 43 -1.75 -5.09 -7.33
N GLU A 44 -2.12 -3.81 -7.37
CA GLU A 44 -1.22 -2.70 -7.06
C GLU A 44 -0.68 -2.79 -5.62
N GLY A 45 -1.54 -3.09 -4.65
CA GLY A 45 -1.14 -3.29 -3.25
C GLY A 45 -0.12 -4.43 -3.10
N ARG A 46 -0.33 -5.56 -3.77
CA ARG A 46 0.65 -6.67 -3.78
C ARG A 46 1.97 -6.28 -4.44
N MET A 47 1.94 -5.52 -5.53
CA MET A 47 3.15 -5.03 -6.19
C MET A 47 3.94 -4.09 -5.29
N TYR A 48 3.25 -3.16 -4.62
CA TYR A 48 3.85 -2.23 -3.67
C TYR A 48 4.54 -2.97 -2.51
N ALA A 49 3.85 -3.92 -1.87
CA ALA A 49 4.40 -4.73 -0.79
C ALA A 49 5.67 -5.51 -1.20
N ARG A 50 5.70 -6.04 -2.43
CA ARG A 50 6.89 -6.71 -2.97
C ARG A 50 8.07 -5.75 -3.19
N SER A 51 7.79 -4.49 -3.55
CA SER A 51 8.83 -3.50 -3.80
C SER A 51 9.53 -3.02 -2.51
N ILE A 52 8.83 -3.00 -1.37
CA ILE A 52 9.39 -2.61 -0.07
C ILE A 52 10.36 -3.65 0.50
N ASN A 53 10.14 -4.93 0.18
CA ASN A 53 10.96 -6.05 0.67
C ASN A 53 12.20 -6.33 -0.21
N ARG A 54 12.48 -5.49 -1.20
CA ARG A 54 13.64 -5.60 -2.09
C ARG A 54 14.71 -4.60 -1.69
#